data_AF-A0A523GTV4-F1
#
_entry.id   AF-A0A523GTV4-F1
#
_cell.length_a   1.000
_cell.length_b   1.000
_cell.length_c   1.000
_cell.angle_alpha   90.00
_cell.angle_beta   90.00
_cell.angle_gamma   90.00
#
_symmetry.space_group_name_H-M   'P 1'
#
loop_
_entity.id
_entity.type
_entity.pdbx_description
1 polymer ?
#
loop_
_entity_poly.entity_id
_entity_poly.type
_entity_poly.pdbx_seq_one_letter_code
_entity_poly.pdbx_strand_id
1 'polypeptide(L)'
;IAFQIPMRLWQKYSLYPFLLGMALLTIVLVPGIGNEVNGSRRWLSLFIVNLQPSEFMKLFVVIYVANYTIRRAAYLDSFRKGFAPILVVMMVLGFLLLREPDLGAFVIIAVIVTAVLFLGGMNLKLFAGTIGLALAGLLALIWLEPYRWRRFTGFMDPWDDPYGKGYQLSHALIAFGRGGWQGVGIGGSVEKLYYLPEAHTDFLLAVIAEELGFIGVVAVVILFTWLVIRAFVIGRQAATRERYFPALVAQGIGVWLGVQAFINMGVNMGVLPTKGLTLPLMSFGGSSIVANCIALAVLLRVDWENRQLMKGYTI
;
A
#
# COMPACT_ATOMS: atom_id res chain seq x y z
N ILE A 1 -18.56 9.46 -7.87
CA ILE A 1 -17.87 10.75 -8.09
C ILE A 1 -16.50 10.57 -8.74
N ALA A 2 -15.51 9.91 -8.10
CA ALA A 2 -14.15 9.79 -8.66
C ALA A 2 -14.07 9.24 -10.10
N PHE A 3 -14.88 8.22 -10.44
CA PHE A 3 -14.99 7.67 -11.79
C PHE A 3 -15.48 8.67 -12.86
N GLN A 4 -16.24 9.70 -12.48
CA GLN A 4 -16.77 10.69 -13.43
C GLN A 4 -15.72 11.72 -13.84
N ILE A 5 -14.62 11.83 -13.09
CA ILE A 5 -13.56 12.83 -13.33
C ILE A 5 -12.63 12.31 -14.44
N PRO A 6 -12.49 13.00 -15.58
CA PRO A 6 -11.60 12.59 -16.67
C PRO A 6 -10.13 12.54 -16.26
N MET A 7 -9.36 11.62 -16.85
CA MET A 7 -7.93 11.46 -16.53
C MET A 7 -7.11 12.71 -16.82
N ARG A 8 -7.55 13.54 -17.78
CA ARG A 8 -6.93 14.84 -18.07
C ARG A 8 -6.98 15.78 -16.87
N LEU A 9 -8.08 15.78 -16.10
CA LEU A 9 -8.20 16.61 -14.90
C LEU A 9 -7.32 16.09 -13.77
N TRP A 10 -7.29 14.76 -13.58
CA TRP A 10 -6.35 14.12 -12.66
C TRP A 10 -4.89 14.49 -12.95
N GLN A 11 -4.51 14.55 -14.23
CA GLN A 11 -3.17 14.96 -14.64
C GLN A 11 -2.92 16.46 -14.43
N LYS A 12 -3.87 17.32 -14.84
CA LYS A 12 -3.74 18.78 -14.73
C LYS A 12 -3.58 19.22 -13.27
N TYR A 13 -4.37 18.62 -12.38
CA TYR A 13 -4.43 18.99 -10.97
C TYR A 13 -3.63 18.06 -10.06
N SER A 14 -2.77 17.18 -10.58
CA SER A 14 -2.07 16.16 -9.78
C SER A 14 -1.30 16.70 -8.56
N LEU A 15 -0.84 17.95 -8.62
CA LEU A 15 -0.12 18.61 -7.52
C LEU A 15 -1.04 18.93 -6.33
N TYR A 16 -2.31 19.27 -6.56
CA TYR A 16 -3.21 19.72 -5.49
C TYR A 16 -3.58 18.60 -4.50
N PRO A 17 -4.01 17.38 -4.93
CA PRO A 17 -4.22 16.27 -4.01
C PRO A 17 -2.94 15.90 -3.26
N PHE A 18 -1.78 15.99 -3.92
CA PHE A 18 -0.49 15.71 -3.29
C PHE A 18 -0.17 16.71 -2.16
N LEU A 19 -0.30 18.02 -2.43
CA LEU A 19 -0.09 19.06 -1.42
C LEU A 19 -1.12 18.94 -0.29
N LEU A 20 -2.38 18.63 -0.61
CA LEU A 20 -3.42 18.36 0.38
C LEU A 20 -3.04 17.18 1.28
N GLY A 21 -2.55 16.08 0.71
CA GLY A 21 -2.07 14.93 1.47
C GLY A 21 -0.91 15.29 2.41
N MET A 22 0.08 16.05 1.94
CA MET A 22 1.16 16.54 2.81
C MET A 22 0.68 17.45 3.93
N ALA A 23 -0.28 18.34 3.64
CA ALA A 23 -0.90 19.19 4.65
C ALA A 23 -1.62 18.35 5.70
N LEU A 24 -2.39 17.34 5.28
CA LEU A 24 -3.11 16.44 6.19
C LEU A 24 -2.15 15.62 7.07
N LEU A 25 -1.06 15.08 6.52
CA LEU A 25 -0.01 14.40 7.31
C LEU A 25 0.61 15.36 8.35
N THR A 26 0.86 16.61 7.95
CA THR A 26 1.38 17.62 8.88
C THR A 26 0.38 17.96 9.99
N ILE A 27 -0.91 18.08 9.66
CA ILE A 27 -1.99 18.40 10.60
C ILE A 27 -2.18 17.28 11.63
N VAL A 28 -2.07 16.01 11.22
CA VAL A 28 -2.16 14.84 12.12
C VAL A 28 -1.10 14.90 13.23
N LEU A 29 0.08 15.45 12.95
CA LEU A 29 1.16 15.56 13.92
C LEU A 29 0.93 16.63 14.99
N VAL A 30 -0.02 17.55 14.79
CA VAL A 30 -0.31 18.63 15.73
C VAL A 30 -1.00 18.07 16.98
N PRO A 31 -0.41 18.25 18.19
CA PRO A 31 -1.03 17.82 19.44
C PRO A 31 -2.42 18.47 19.62
N GLY A 32 -3.43 17.66 19.95
CA GLY A 32 -4.81 18.12 20.13
C GLY A 32 -5.71 18.01 18.89
N ILE A 33 -5.14 17.80 17.70
CA ILE A 33 -5.89 17.53 16.47
C ILE A 33 -5.79 16.04 16.08
N GLY A 34 -4.57 15.48 16.12
CA GLY A 34 -4.34 14.06 15.87
C GLY A 34 -4.67 13.21 17.09
N ASN A 35 -5.48 12.17 16.90
CA ASN A 35 -5.76 11.18 17.93
C ASN A 35 -4.64 10.15 18.03
N GLU A 36 -4.19 9.89 19.25
CA GLU A 36 -3.16 8.90 19.55
C GLU A 36 -3.81 7.56 19.87
N VAL A 37 -3.53 6.54 19.03
CA VAL A 37 -3.99 5.16 19.23
C VAL A 37 -2.75 4.27 19.23
N ASN A 38 -2.58 3.44 20.26
CA ASN A 38 -1.44 2.53 20.41
C ASN A 38 -0.06 3.23 20.29
N GLY A 39 0.09 4.44 20.85
CA GLY A 39 1.33 5.23 20.80
C GLY A 39 1.63 5.86 19.44
N SER A 40 0.62 5.93 18.55
CA SER A 40 0.76 6.46 17.20
C SER A 40 -0.34 7.46 16.88
N ARG A 41 0.08 8.69 16.52
CA ARG A 41 -0.81 9.76 16.05
C ARG A 41 -0.95 9.67 14.54
N ARG A 42 -2.00 8.99 14.08
CA ARG A 42 -2.27 8.74 12.65
C ARG A 42 -3.68 9.13 12.20
N TRP A 43 -4.56 9.43 13.14
CA TRP A 43 -5.99 9.52 12.90
C TRP A 43 -6.50 10.94 13.17
N LEU A 44 -7.20 11.50 12.20
CA LEU A 44 -8.01 12.71 12.36
C LEU A 44 -9.44 12.29 12.65
N SER A 45 -9.94 12.57 13.84
CA SER A 45 -11.35 12.33 14.14
C SER A 45 -12.18 13.48 13.62
N LEU A 46 -12.89 13.22 12.52
CA LEU A 46 -13.86 14.13 11.94
C LEU A 46 -15.24 13.89 12.56
N PHE A 47 -15.31 13.83 13.90
CA PHE A 47 -16.48 13.63 14.78
C PHE A 47 -17.27 12.32 14.54
N ILE A 48 -17.61 12.02 13.29
CA ILE A 48 -18.36 10.84 12.81
C ILE A 48 -17.42 9.80 12.19
N VAL A 49 -16.31 10.23 11.59
CA VAL A 49 -15.38 9.35 10.85
C VAL A 49 -13.94 9.58 11.26
N ASN A 50 -13.14 8.50 11.35
CA ASN A 50 -11.71 8.60 11.58
C ASN A 50 -10.98 8.53 10.22
N LEU A 51 -10.39 9.66 9.82
CA LEU A 51 -9.61 9.79 8.60
C LEU A 51 -8.15 9.46 8.89
N GLN A 52 -7.56 8.55 8.12
CA GLN A 52 -6.13 8.27 8.14
C GLN A 52 -5.49 8.85 6.87
N PRO A 53 -4.77 9.97 6.94
CA PRO A 53 -4.23 10.62 5.75
C PRO A 53 -3.21 9.78 4.97
N SER A 54 -2.45 8.91 5.65
CA SER A 54 -1.46 8.03 4.99
C SER A 54 -2.11 7.07 3.98
N GLU A 55 -3.37 6.69 4.16
CA GLU A 55 -4.13 5.87 3.22
C GLU A 55 -4.41 6.59 1.90
N PHE A 56 -4.85 7.86 1.97
CA PHE A 56 -5.10 8.70 0.80
C PHE A 56 -3.81 9.16 0.12
N MET A 57 -2.76 9.38 0.91
CA MET A 57 -1.46 9.80 0.40
C MET A 57 -0.89 8.78 -0.60
N LYS A 58 -1.10 7.47 -0.40
CA LYS A 58 -0.68 6.43 -1.35
C LYS A 58 -1.23 6.69 -2.76
N LEU A 59 -2.53 6.99 -2.87
CA LEU A 59 -3.15 7.34 -4.15
C LEU A 59 -2.61 8.67 -4.70
N PHE A 60 -2.48 9.69 -3.87
CA PHE A 60 -2.00 11.01 -4.31
C PHE A 60 -0.56 10.96 -4.82
N VAL A 61 0.30 10.16 -4.18
CA VAL A 61 1.66 9.89 -4.67
C VAL A 61 1.63 9.21 -6.03
N VAL A 62 0.81 8.17 -6.24
CA VAL A 62 0.71 7.50 -7.56
C VAL A 62 0.43 8.53 -8.65
N ILE A 63 -0.56 9.39 -8.44
CA ILE A 63 -1.00 10.39 -9.42
C ILE A 63 0.08 11.45 -9.62
N TYR A 64 0.69 11.96 -8.55
CA TYR A 64 1.75 12.96 -8.62
C TYR A 64 2.98 12.44 -9.35
N VAL A 65 3.47 11.25 -8.96
CA VAL A 65 4.68 10.65 -9.53
C VAL A 65 4.46 10.29 -10.99
N ALA A 66 3.31 9.73 -11.36
CA ALA A 66 2.99 9.46 -12.76
C ALA A 66 3.08 10.74 -13.62
N ASN A 67 2.54 11.86 -13.15
CA ASN A 67 2.64 13.14 -13.88
C ASN A 67 4.07 13.70 -13.88
N TYR A 68 4.78 13.58 -12.76
CA TYR A 68 6.17 14.00 -12.63
C TYR A 68 7.07 13.26 -13.63
N THR A 69 6.95 11.94 -13.70
CA THR A 69 7.70 11.06 -14.61
C THR A 69 7.53 11.50 -16.06
N ILE A 70 6.32 11.88 -16.46
CA ILE A 70 6.05 12.32 -17.84
C ILE A 70 6.61 13.71 -18.11
N ARG A 71 6.41 14.66 -17.19
CA ARG A 71 6.95 16.03 -17.32
C ARG A 71 8.47 16.07 -17.32
N ARG A 72 9.11 15.11 -16.66
CA ARG A 72 10.57 15.00 -16.52
C ARG A 72 11.16 13.86 -17.34
N ALA A 73 10.40 13.26 -18.28
CA ALA A 73 10.83 12.10 -19.06
C ALA A 73 12.21 12.30 -19.69
N ALA A 74 12.45 13.46 -20.30
CA ALA A 74 13.73 13.82 -20.93
C ALA A 74 14.93 13.91 -19.96
N TYR A 75 14.69 13.96 -18.65
CA TYR A 75 15.71 14.10 -17.62
C TYR A 75 15.74 12.94 -16.63
N LEU A 76 14.95 11.88 -16.83
CA LEU A 76 14.85 10.75 -15.88
C LEU A 76 16.19 10.05 -15.66
N ASP A 77 17.08 10.05 -16.65
CA ASP A 77 18.43 9.49 -16.54
C ASP A 77 19.41 10.41 -15.81
N SER A 78 19.05 11.69 -15.62
CA SER A 78 19.89 12.64 -14.91
C SER A 78 19.62 12.56 -13.42
N PHE A 79 20.66 12.22 -12.65
CA PHE A 79 20.59 12.23 -11.19
C PHE A 79 20.12 13.61 -10.66
N ARG A 80 20.70 14.71 -11.16
CA ARG A 80 20.40 16.06 -10.63
C ARG A 80 19.05 16.60 -11.07
N LYS A 81 18.67 16.41 -12.34
CA LYS A 81 17.47 17.05 -12.92
C LYS A 81 16.22 16.17 -12.87
N GLY A 82 16.38 14.84 -12.87
CA GLY A 82 15.28 13.89 -12.79
C GLY A 82 15.13 13.27 -11.40
N PHE A 83 16.20 12.69 -10.87
CA PHE A 83 16.10 11.86 -9.66
C PHE A 83 16.15 12.63 -8.33
N ALA A 84 17.02 13.63 -8.20
CA ALA A 84 17.19 14.40 -6.97
C ALA A 84 15.91 15.11 -6.49
N PRO A 85 15.10 15.75 -7.37
CA PRO A 85 13.86 16.40 -6.91
C PRO A 85 12.85 15.41 -6.34
N ILE A 86 12.70 14.22 -6.95
CA ILE A 86 11.79 13.20 -6.43
C ILE A 86 12.33 12.57 -5.13
N LEU A 87 13.65 12.43 -5.00
CA LEU A 87 14.27 11.99 -3.75
C LEU A 87 14.00 12.98 -2.61
N VAL A 88 14.10 14.29 -2.85
CA VAL A 88 13.76 15.30 -1.82
C VAL A 88 12.30 15.18 -1.39
N VAL A 89 11.38 15.02 -2.34
CA VAL A 89 9.96 14.82 -2.03
C VAL A 89 9.75 13.56 -1.20
N MET A 90 10.44 12.46 -1.55
CA MET A 90 10.40 11.21 -0.79
C MET A 90 10.97 11.34 0.62
N MET A 91 12.04 12.11 0.80
CA MET A 91 12.63 12.38 2.11
C MET A 91 11.70 13.19 3.00
N VAL A 92 11.01 14.19 2.45
CA VAL A 92 10.00 14.98 3.19
C VAL A 92 8.82 14.09 3.60
N LEU A 93 8.28 13.29 2.69
CA LEU A 93 7.19 12.35 3.00
C LEU A 93 7.62 11.31 4.03
N GLY A 94 8.81 10.73 3.86
CA GLY A 94 9.37 9.77 4.81
C GLY A 94 9.56 10.37 6.19
N PHE A 95 10.04 11.61 6.28
CA PHE A 95 10.16 12.32 7.54
C PHE A 95 8.81 12.49 8.24
N LEU A 96 7.77 12.93 7.52
CA LEU A 96 6.42 13.08 8.09
C LEU A 96 5.85 11.74 8.57
N LEU A 97 5.92 10.70 7.75
CA LEU A 97 5.37 9.38 8.09
C LEU A 97 6.13 8.72 9.25
N LEU A 98 7.45 8.87 9.33
CA LEU A 98 8.24 8.34 10.45
C LEU A 98 7.96 9.08 11.77
N ARG A 99 7.52 10.35 11.71
CA ARG A 99 7.00 11.09 12.87
C ARG A 99 5.62 10.63 13.31
N GLU A 100 4.83 10.03 12.41
CA GLU A 100 3.54 9.36 12.69
C GLU A 100 3.71 7.88 13.11
N PRO A 101 4.92 7.48 13.54
CA PRO A 101 5.44 6.12 13.46
C PRO A 101 4.96 5.18 12.32
N ASP A 102 4.52 5.65 11.15
CA ASP A 102 3.92 4.83 10.08
C ASP A 102 4.96 4.30 9.07
N LEU A 103 5.74 3.30 9.51
CA LEU A 103 6.72 2.62 8.65
C LEU A 103 6.06 1.83 7.51
N GLY A 104 4.82 1.38 7.68
CA GLY A 104 4.08 0.59 6.69
C GLY A 104 3.75 1.43 5.46
N ALA A 105 3.10 2.58 5.66
CA ALA A 105 2.77 3.50 4.58
C ALA A 105 4.03 4.04 3.89
N PHE A 106 5.10 4.34 4.65
CA PHE A 106 6.37 4.78 4.07
C PHE A 106 6.95 3.74 3.09
N VAL A 107 7.02 2.46 3.48
CA VAL A 107 7.53 1.39 2.61
C VAL A 107 6.67 1.26 1.36
N ILE A 108 5.34 1.28 1.49
CA ILE A 108 4.44 1.17 0.33
C ILE A 108 4.64 2.36 -0.62
N ILE A 109 4.70 3.59 -0.10
CA ILE A 109 4.94 4.80 -0.89
C ILE A 109 6.29 4.73 -1.60
N ALA A 110 7.36 4.30 -0.92
CA ALA A 110 8.67 4.12 -1.52
C ALA A 110 8.68 3.12 -2.67
N VAL A 111 7.97 1.99 -2.51
CA VAL A 111 7.83 0.98 -3.57
C VAL A 111 7.02 1.53 -4.74
N ILE A 112 5.91 2.23 -4.49
CA ILE A 112 5.10 2.89 -5.52
C ILE A 112 5.96 3.86 -6.35
N VAL A 113 6.67 4.78 -5.69
CA VAL A 113 7.48 5.79 -6.38
C VAL A 113 8.57 5.12 -7.22
N THR A 114 9.29 4.18 -6.63
CA THR A 114 10.39 3.47 -7.30
C THR A 114 9.88 2.66 -8.50
N ALA A 115 8.75 1.97 -8.35
CA ALA A 115 8.13 1.21 -9.43
C ALA A 115 7.60 2.10 -10.56
N VAL A 116 6.92 3.22 -10.25
CA VAL A 116 6.40 4.14 -11.27
C VAL A 116 7.53 4.85 -12.01
N LEU A 117 8.62 5.22 -11.33
CA LEU A 117 9.82 5.78 -12.00
C LEU A 117 10.48 4.76 -12.93
N PHE A 118 10.58 3.50 -12.49
CA PHE A 118 11.12 2.40 -13.30
C PHE A 118 10.26 2.14 -14.54
N LEU A 119 8.94 2.02 -14.38
CA LEU A 119 7.98 1.89 -15.48
C LEU A 119 7.99 3.11 -16.41
N GLY A 120 8.38 4.27 -15.88
CA GLY A 120 8.63 5.50 -16.62
C GLY A 120 9.89 5.52 -17.47
N GLY A 121 10.75 4.50 -17.38
CA GLY A 121 11.99 4.40 -18.15
C GLY A 121 13.25 4.91 -17.43
N MET A 122 13.25 5.02 -16.10
CA MET A 122 14.45 5.39 -15.35
C MET A 122 15.57 4.34 -15.51
N ASN A 123 16.82 4.80 -15.71
CA ASN A 123 18.00 3.93 -15.81
C ASN A 123 18.11 2.89 -14.68
N LEU A 124 18.41 1.65 -15.03
CA LEU A 124 18.60 0.53 -14.10
C LEU A 124 19.65 0.80 -13.02
N LYS A 125 20.69 1.59 -13.30
CA LYS A 125 21.70 1.99 -12.30
C LYS A 125 21.11 2.85 -11.19
N LEU A 126 20.31 3.86 -11.56
CA LEU A 126 19.63 4.73 -10.59
C LEU A 126 18.57 3.94 -9.81
N PHE A 127 17.88 3.04 -10.49
CA PHE A 127 16.93 2.12 -9.87
C PHE A 127 17.59 1.19 -8.84
N ALA A 128 18.70 0.53 -9.19
CA ALA A 128 19.45 -0.30 -8.25
C ALA A 128 19.95 0.53 -7.05
N GLY A 129 20.43 1.76 -7.31
CA GLY A 129 20.81 2.70 -6.26
C GLY A 129 19.66 3.07 -5.31
N THR A 130 18.45 3.28 -5.85
CA THR A 130 17.25 3.56 -5.03
C THR A 130 16.86 2.40 -4.14
N ILE A 131 16.90 1.17 -4.67
CA ILE A 131 16.58 -0.03 -3.89
C ILE A 131 17.63 -0.21 -2.80
N GLY A 132 18.91 -0.06 -3.13
CA GLY A 132 20.00 -0.14 -2.15
C GLY A 132 19.84 0.88 -1.03
N LEU A 133 19.54 2.14 -1.36
CA LEU A 133 19.31 3.20 -0.37
C LEU A 133 18.07 2.93 0.49
N ALA A 134 16.97 2.48 -0.12
CA ALA A 134 15.74 2.16 0.61
C ALA A 134 15.94 0.99 1.58
N LEU A 135 16.65 -0.06 1.16
CA LEU A 135 17.00 -1.20 2.01
C LEU A 135 17.95 -0.79 3.13
N ALA A 136 19.00 -0.03 2.83
CA ALA A 136 19.93 0.47 3.85
C ALA A 136 19.23 1.35 4.88
N GLY A 137 18.35 2.26 4.43
CA GLY A 137 17.54 3.10 5.30
C GLY A 137 16.59 2.28 6.18
N LEU A 138 15.93 1.27 5.61
CA LEU A 138 15.06 0.37 6.36
C LEU A 138 15.83 -0.42 7.43
N LEU A 139 16.98 -0.99 7.08
CA LEU A 139 17.83 -1.74 8.02
C LEU A 139 18.35 -0.84 9.14
N ALA A 140 18.80 0.38 8.82
CA ALA A 140 19.22 1.36 9.80
C ALA A 140 18.07 1.73 10.76
N LEU A 141 16.87 1.98 10.23
CA LEU A 141 15.68 2.28 11.03
C LEU A 141 15.24 1.13 11.94
N ILE A 142 15.48 -0.12 11.53
CA ILE A 142 15.20 -1.31 12.35
C ILE A 142 16.25 -1.45 13.46
N TRP A 143 17.52 -1.20 13.15
CA TRP A 143 18.63 -1.36 14.09
C TRP A 143 18.66 -0.27 15.18
N LEU A 144 18.30 0.96 14.82
CA LEU A 144 18.33 2.11 15.73
C LEU A 144 17.23 2.07 16.81
N GLU A 145 16.14 1.32 16.59
CA GLU A 145 15.01 1.28 17.52
C GLU A 145 14.86 -0.12 18.14
N PRO A 146 15.14 -0.30 19.44
CA PRO A 146 15.08 -1.61 20.11
C PRO A 146 13.71 -2.31 20.00
N TYR A 147 12.63 -1.54 19.86
CA TYR A 147 11.29 -2.09 19.61
C TYR A 147 11.17 -2.75 18.23
N ARG A 148 11.69 -2.10 17.17
CA ARG A 148 11.66 -2.62 15.80
C ARG A 148 12.57 -3.83 15.64
N TRP A 149 13.75 -3.79 16.27
CA TRP A 149 14.65 -4.95 16.32
C TRP A 149 13.97 -6.16 16.97
N ARG A 150 13.26 -5.97 18.09
CA ARG A 150 12.53 -7.04 18.77
C ARG A 150 11.42 -7.67 17.90
N ARG A 151 10.73 -6.88 17.07
CA ARG A 151 9.76 -7.43 16.09
C ARG A 151 10.46 -8.18 14.95
N PHE A 152 11.64 -7.73 14.54
CA PHE A 152 12.43 -8.38 13.50
C PHE A 152 13.04 -9.70 13.97
N THR A 153 13.49 -9.82 15.22
CA THR A 153 13.97 -11.10 15.75
C THR A 153 12.83 -12.01 16.16
N GLY A 154 11.71 -11.45 16.67
CA GLY A 154 10.56 -12.22 17.14
C GLY A 154 9.76 -12.91 16.04
N PHE A 155 9.88 -12.52 14.77
CA PHE A 155 9.28 -13.30 13.67
C PHE A 155 10.08 -14.56 13.34
N MET A 156 11.40 -14.58 13.63
CA MET A 156 12.26 -15.71 13.30
C MET A 156 11.99 -16.92 14.18
N ASP A 157 11.64 -16.68 15.44
CA ASP A 157 11.14 -17.71 16.36
C ASP A 157 9.95 -17.16 17.16
N PRO A 158 8.73 -17.25 16.61
CA PRO A 158 7.53 -16.77 17.31
C PRO A 158 7.10 -17.71 18.46
N TRP A 159 7.69 -18.90 18.55
CA TRP A 159 7.37 -19.90 19.58
C TRP A 159 8.23 -19.75 20.84
N ASP A 160 9.31 -18.97 20.80
CA ASP A 160 10.18 -18.65 21.94
C ASP A 160 9.45 -17.78 23.00
N ASP A 161 8.57 -16.89 22.54
CA ASP A 161 7.71 -16.07 23.43
C ASP A 161 6.28 -16.01 22.87
N PRO A 162 5.53 -17.12 22.97
CA PRO A 162 4.24 -17.26 22.32
C PRO A 162 3.14 -16.49 23.06
N TYR A 163 3.36 -16.02 24.29
CA TYR A 163 2.41 -15.19 25.06
C TYR A 163 2.75 -13.70 25.05
N GLY A 164 3.95 -13.33 24.60
CA GLY A 164 4.39 -11.95 24.48
C GLY A 164 4.56 -11.53 23.02
N LYS A 165 5.82 -11.52 22.55
CA LYS A 165 6.19 -10.92 21.26
C LYS A 165 5.71 -11.73 20.05
N GLY A 166 5.67 -13.05 20.18
CA GLY A 166 5.25 -13.98 19.14
C GLY A 166 3.75 -14.18 19.08
N TYR A 167 2.99 -13.74 20.09
CA TYR A 167 1.56 -14.05 20.27
C TYR A 167 0.72 -13.88 18.99
N GLN A 168 0.79 -12.71 18.36
CA GLN A 168 0.04 -12.43 17.13
C GLN A 168 0.39 -13.39 15.99
N LEU A 169 1.68 -13.66 15.80
CA LEU A 169 2.14 -14.52 14.70
C LEU A 169 1.87 -16.00 15.00
N SER A 170 2.12 -16.45 16.22
CA SER A 170 1.86 -17.84 16.65
C SER A 170 0.38 -18.18 16.54
N HIS A 171 -0.51 -17.30 16.99
CA HIS A 171 -1.96 -17.49 16.84
C HIS A 171 -2.41 -17.45 15.37
N ALA A 172 -1.81 -16.61 14.53
CA ALA A 172 -2.06 -16.65 13.10
C ALA A 172 -1.67 -18.02 12.50
N LEU A 173 -0.48 -18.53 12.82
CA LEU A 173 -0.02 -19.84 12.36
C LEU A 173 -0.87 -21.00 12.88
N ILE A 174 -1.39 -20.92 14.12
CA ILE A 174 -2.35 -21.87 14.68
C ILE A 174 -3.64 -21.86 13.84
N ALA A 175 -4.15 -20.67 13.48
CA ALA A 175 -5.33 -20.52 12.62
C ALA A 175 -5.14 -21.23 11.27
N PHE A 176 -3.99 -21.02 10.63
CA PHE A 176 -3.61 -21.70 9.39
C PHE A 176 -3.54 -23.23 9.56
N GLY A 177 -2.96 -23.70 10.67
CA GLY A 177 -2.87 -25.13 10.98
C GLY A 177 -4.23 -25.79 11.20
N ARG A 178 -5.15 -25.11 11.90
CA ARG A 178 -6.51 -25.58 12.18
C ARG A 178 -7.38 -25.65 10.93
N GLY A 179 -7.19 -24.73 9.99
CA GLY A 179 -7.99 -24.65 8.76
C GLY A 179 -7.84 -25.85 7.83
N GLY A 180 -6.68 -26.52 7.82
CA GLY A 180 -6.43 -27.64 6.91
C GLY A 180 -6.76 -27.29 5.44
N TRP A 181 -7.36 -28.23 4.69
CA TRP A 181 -7.69 -28.01 3.27
C TRP A 181 -8.98 -27.21 3.04
N GLN A 182 -10.03 -27.47 3.83
CA GLN A 182 -11.40 -26.97 3.59
C GLN A 182 -11.90 -25.99 4.64
N GLY A 183 -11.13 -25.76 5.70
CA GLY A 183 -11.52 -24.92 6.82
C GLY A 183 -12.43 -25.61 7.81
N VAL A 184 -12.68 -24.93 8.93
CA VAL A 184 -13.64 -25.37 9.96
C VAL A 184 -15.08 -24.90 9.69
N GLY A 185 -15.30 -24.17 8.58
CA GLY A 185 -16.58 -23.59 8.19
C GLY A 185 -16.70 -22.11 8.54
N ILE A 186 -17.43 -21.36 7.71
CA ILE A 186 -17.72 -19.93 7.93
C ILE A 186 -18.41 -19.78 9.28
N GLY A 187 -17.92 -18.86 10.10
CA GLY A 187 -18.47 -18.69 11.44
C GLY A 187 -17.77 -19.55 12.50
N GLY A 188 -17.03 -20.58 12.11
CA GLY A 188 -16.40 -21.56 13.01
C GLY A 188 -15.01 -21.21 13.53
N SER A 189 -14.41 -20.08 13.11
CA SER A 189 -13.09 -19.67 13.62
C SER A 189 -13.12 -19.46 15.13
N VAL A 190 -12.15 -20.04 15.83
CA VAL A 190 -11.95 -19.81 17.26
C VAL A 190 -11.02 -18.62 17.46
N GLU A 191 -10.04 -18.43 16.58
CA GLU A 191 -9.05 -17.36 16.70
C GLU A 191 -9.68 -15.96 16.63
N LYS A 192 -10.80 -15.80 15.90
CA LYS A 192 -11.56 -14.54 15.87
C LYS A 192 -12.24 -14.18 17.20
N LEU A 193 -12.41 -15.11 18.14
CA LEU A 193 -13.05 -14.89 19.44
C LEU A 193 -12.08 -14.29 20.46
N TYR A 194 -11.37 -13.23 20.07
CA TYR A 194 -10.37 -12.49 20.86
C TYR A 194 -9.05 -13.21 21.17
N TYR A 195 -8.82 -14.42 20.65
CA TYR A 195 -7.53 -15.11 20.77
C TYR A 195 -6.47 -14.53 19.83
N LEU A 196 -6.88 -14.01 18.67
CA LEU A 196 -6.01 -13.29 17.75
C LEU A 196 -6.29 -11.78 17.81
N PRO A 197 -5.37 -10.96 18.38
CA PRO A 197 -5.51 -9.52 18.38
C PRO A 197 -5.50 -9.01 16.93
N GLU A 198 -6.29 -7.98 16.62
CA GLU A 198 -6.33 -7.38 15.28
C GLU A 198 -6.72 -8.37 14.16
N ALA A 199 -7.46 -9.44 14.49
CA ALA A 199 -7.94 -10.46 13.55
C ALA A 199 -8.82 -9.90 12.41
N HIS A 200 -9.48 -8.76 12.62
CA HIS A 200 -10.35 -8.12 11.62
C HIS A 200 -9.62 -7.07 10.77
N THR A 201 -8.41 -6.67 11.17
CA THR A 201 -7.59 -5.64 10.49
C THR A 201 -6.38 -6.29 9.83
N ASP A 202 -5.30 -6.53 10.57
CA ASP A 202 -4.01 -6.96 10.04
C ASP A 202 -3.94 -8.47 9.83
N PHE A 203 -4.71 -9.26 10.59
CA PHE A 203 -4.68 -10.71 10.57
C PHE A 203 -5.93 -11.39 9.96
N LEU A 204 -6.66 -10.68 9.10
CA LEU A 204 -7.88 -11.20 8.46
C LEU A 204 -7.63 -12.48 7.64
N LEU A 205 -6.46 -12.58 7.01
CA LEU A 205 -6.13 -13.76 6.22
C LEU A 205 -6.00 -15.02 7.09
N ALA A 206 -5.52 -14.90 8.33
CA ALA A 206 -5.46 -16.03 9.26
C ALA A 206 -6.86 -16.55 9.62
N VAL A 207 -7.85 -15.65 9.78
CA VAL A 207 -9.25 -16.03 9.99
C VAL A 207 -9.82 -16.71 8.74
N ILE A 208 -9.54 -16.19 7.55
CA ILE A 208 -9.94 -16.82 6.28
C ILE A 208 -9.31 -18.21 6.16
N ALA A 209 -8.05 -18.36 6.56
CA ALA A 209 -7.36 -19.64 6.55
C ALA A 209 -8.01 -20.64 7.51
N GLU A 210 -8.42 -20.22 8.70
CA GLU A 210 -9.11 -21.11 9.65
C GLU A 210 -10.50 -21.49 9.12
N GLU A 211 -11.31 -20.53 8.66
CA GLU A 211 -12.71 -20.78 8.27
C GLU A 211 -12.87 -21.50 6.92
N LEU A 212 -12.04 -21.15 5.93
CA LEU A 212 -12.14 -21.65 4.54
C LEU A 212 -10.97 -22.54 4.12
N GLY A 213 -9.97 -22.72 4.98
CA GLY A 213 -8.82 -23.58 4.74
C GLY A 213 -7.90 -23.08 3.63
N PHE A 214 -7.03 -23.97 3.16
CA PHE A 214 -6.11 -23.73 2.05
C PHE A 214 -6.82 -23.24 0.78
N ILE A 215 -8.01 -23.78 0.46
CA ILE A 215 -8.78 -23.40 -0.74
C ILE A 215 -9.16 -21.91 -0.67
N GLY A 216 -9.61 -21.44 0.49
CA GLY A 216 -9.95 -20.03 0.70
C GLY A 216 -8.75 -19.10 0.51
N VAL A 217 -7.60 -19.45 1.11
CA VAL A 217 -6.37 -18.66 0.98
C VAL A 217 -5.91 -18.59 -0.48
N VAL A 218 -5.88 -19.72 -1.19
CA VAL A 218 -5.50 -19.77 -2.60
C VAL A 218 -6.46 -18.94 -3.45
N ALA A 219 -7.77 -19.01 -3.20
CA ALA A 219 -8.74 -18.19 -3.92
C ALA A 219 -8.47 -16.69 -3.73
N VAL A 220 -8.17 -16.25 -2.50
CA VAL A 220 -7.82 -14.84 -2.22
C VAL A 220 -6.54 -14.44 -2.97
N VAL A 221 -5.49 -15.26 -2.94
CA VAL A 221 -4.23 -15.00 -3.66
C VAL A 221 -4.48 -14.88 -5.17
N ILE A 222 -5.28 -15.77 -5.75
CA ILE A 222 -5.63 -15.74 -7.18
C ILE A 222 -6.40 -14.46 -7.53
N LEU A 223 -7.37 -14.05 -6.71
CA LEU A 223 -8.15 -12.82 -6.95
C LEU A 223 -7.28 -11.57 -6.92
N PHE A 224 -6.36 -11.45 -5.97
CA PHE A 224 -5.41 -10.34 -5.93
C PHE A 224 -4.44 -10.37 -7.11
N THR A 225 -3.92 -11.56 -7.46
CA THR A 225 -3.05 -11.74 -8.63
C THR A 225 -3.75 -11.30 -9.91
N TRP A 226 -5.00 -11.73 -10.08
CA TRP A 226 -5.83 -11.33 -11.21
C TRP A 226 -6.08 -9.81 -11.24
N LEU A 227 -6.39 -9.19 -10.10
CA LEU A 227 -6.59 -7.74 -9.99
C LEU A 227 -5.33 -6.96 -10.43
N VAL A 228 -4.15 -7.38 -9.96
CA VAL A 228 -2.87 -6.77 -10.34
C VAL A 228 -2.62 -6.95 -11.84
N ILE A 229 -2.77 -8.16 -12.38
CA ILE A 229 -2.62 -8.42 -13.82
C ILE A 229 -3.55 -7.52 -14.63
N ARG A 230 -4.83 -7.40 -14.23
CA ARG A 230 -5.80 -6.54 -14.91
C ARG A 230 -5.37 -5.06 -14.88
N ALA A 231 -4.86 -4.56 -13.75
CA ALA A 231 -4.35 -3.20 -13.65
C ALA A 231 -3.17 -2.94 -14.63
N PHE A 232 -2.24 -3.89 -14.73
CA PHE A 232 -1.13 -3.81 -15.69
C PHE A 232 -1.59 -3.91 -17.15
N VAL A 233 -2.58 -4.76 -17.46
CA VAL A 233 -3.17 -4.86 -18.80
C VAL A 233 -3.84 -3.54 -19.19
N ILE A 234 -4.63 -2.93 -18.29
CA ILE A 234 -5.26 -1.61 -18.52
C ILE A 234 -4.18 -0.55 -18.77
N GLY A 235 -3.11 -0.56 -17.97
CA GLY A 235 -1.99 0.36 -18.13
C GLY A 235 -1.28 0.18 -19.48
N ARG A 236 -1.00 -1.05 -19.88
CA ARG A 236 -0.39 -1.38 -21.18
C ARG A 236 -1.27 -0.90 -22.34
N GLN A 237 -2.58 -1.10 -22.27
CA GLN A 237 -3.53 -0.63 -23.29
C GLN A 237 -3.55 0.90 -23.42
N ALA A 238 -3.39 1.62 -22.30
CA ALA A 238 -3.25 3.08 -22.32
C ALA A 238 -1.91 3.50 -22.96
N ALA A 239 -0.81 2.82 -22.62
CA ALA A 239 0.52 3.10 -23.15
C ALA A 239 0.60 2.90 -24.68
N THR A 240 -0.01 1.83 -25.22
CA THR A 240 -0.09 1.59 -26.68
C THR A 240 -0.85 2.68 -27.43
N ARG A 241 -1.63 3.50 -26.73
CA ARG A 241 -2.38 4.65 -27.29
C ARG A 241 -1.73 5.99 -26.93
N GLU A 242 -0.45 5.97 -26.57
CA GLU A 242 0.34 7.16 -26.20
C GLU A 242 -0.22 7.91 -24.97
N ARG A 243 -1.10 7.26 -24.19
CA ARG A 243 -1.65 7.80 -22.95
C ARG A 243 -0.78 7.36 -21.77
N TYR A 244 0.44 7.89 -21.72
CA TYR A 244 1.45 7.51 -20.73
C TYR A 244 1.01 7.82 -19.28
N PHE A 245 0.29 8.93 -19.03
CA PHE A 245 -0.14 9.27 -17.67
C PHE A 245 -1.16 8.27 -17.12
N PRO A 246 -2.28 8.00 -17.81
CA PRO A 246 -3.19 6.94 -17.41
C PRO A 246 -2.52 5.57 -17.28
N ALA A 247 -1.54 5.27 -18.14
CA ALA A 247 -0.78 4.02 -18.07
C ALA A 247 -0.03 3.85 -16.74
N LEU A 248 0.77 4.86 -16.38
CA LEU A 248 1.55 4.85 -15.14
C LEU A 248 0.66 4.89 -13.89
N VAL A 249 -0.47 5.61 -13.93
CA VAL A 249 -1.44 5.60 -12.81
C VAL A 249 -2.04 4.21 -12.62
N ALA A 250 -2.48 3.55 -13.70
CA ALA A 250 -3.06 2.21 -13.63
C ALA A 250 -2.05 1.18 -13.08
N GLN A 251 -0.82 1.21 -13.59
CA GLN A 251 0.24 0.32 -13.11
C GLN A 251 0.65 0.65 -11.67
N GLY A 252 0.74 1.93 -11.29
CA GLY A 252 1.05 2.35 -9.93
C GLY A 252 0.01 1.91 -8.90
N ILE A 253 -1.28 1.98 -9.25
CA ILE A 253 -2.37 1.40 -8.43
C ILE A 253 -2.22 -0.12 -8.33
N GLY A 254 -1.90 -0.79 -9.45
CA GLY A 254 -1.63 -2.23 -9.46
C GLY A 254 -0.48 -2.64 -8.53
N VAL A 255 0.65 -1.91 -8.59
CA VAL A 255 1.79 -2.10 -7.69
C VAL A 255 1.41 -1.87 -6.24
N TRP A 256 0.70 -0.78 -5.95
CA TRP A 256 0.26 -0.47 -4.59
C TRP A 256 -0.57 -1.63 -3.99
N LEU A 257 -1.65 -2.03 -4.67
CA LEU A 257 -2.54 -3.08 -4.18
C LEU A 257 -1.81 -4.43 -4.07
N GLY A 258 -0.98 -4.76 -5.06
CA GLY A 258 -0.22 -6.01 -5.09
C GLY A 258 0.81 -6.11 -3.97
N VAL A 259 1.60 -5.06 -3.75
CA VAL A 259 2.64 -5.04 -2.72
C VAL A 259 2.04 -5.02 -1.32
N GLN A 260 0.98 -4.23 -1.10
CA GLN A 260 0.30 -4.19 0.19
C GLN A 260 -0.33 -5.56 0.52
N ALA A 261 -0.97 -6.20 -0.46
CA ALA A 261 -1.52 -7.55 -0.31
C ALA A 261 -0.41 -8.59 -0.05
N PHE A 262 0.67 -8.57 -0.82
CA PHE A 262 1.80 -9.48 -0.65
C PHE A 262 2.43 -9.36 0.75
N ILE A 263 2.66 -8.12 1.23
CA ILE A 263 3.23 -7.91 2.56
C ILE A 263 2.26 -8.42 3.64
N ASN A 264 0.98 -8.07 3.58
CA ASN A 264 0.00 -8.53 4.57
C ASN A 264 -0.09 -10.07 4.62
N MET A 265 -0.20 -10.72 3.45
CA MET A 265 -0.25 -12.18 3.38
C MET A 265 1.04 -12.83 3.89
N GLY A 266 2.19 -12.28 3.52
CA GLY A 266 3.49 -12.76 4.00
C GLY A 266 3.67 -12.63 5.51
N VAL A 267 3.14 -11.57 6.12
CA VAL A 267 3.12 -11.40 7.59
C VAL A 267 2.25 -12.46 8.26
N ASN A 268 1.04 -12.69 7.73
CA ASN A 268 0.11 -13.69 8.27
C ASN A 268 0.66 -15.11 8.23
N MET A 269 1.49 -15.43 7.23
CA MET A 269 2.13 -16.74 7.07
C MET A 269 3.52 -16.84 7.75
N GLY A 270 3.98 -15.79 8.43
CA GLY A 270 5.31 -15.77 9.08
C GLY A 270 6.51 -15.67 8.13
N VAL A 271 6.27 -15.36 6.85
CA VAL A 271 7.33 -15.16 5.84
C VAL A 271 7.93 -13.75 5.97
N LEU A 272 7.19 -12.79 6.53
CA LEU A 272 7.61 -11.40 6.72
C LEU A 272 7.37 -10.94 8.17
N PRO A 273 8.16 -9.98 8.68
CA PRO A 273 8.02 -9.49 10.05
C PRO A 273 6.71 -8.71 10.24
N THR A 274 6.10 -8.89 11.41
CA THR A 274 4.78 -8.31 11.74
C THR A 274 4.76 -6.79 11.63
N LYS A 275 3.89 -6.29 10.75
CA LYS A 275 3.57 -4.86 10.59
C LYS A 275 2.07 -4.71 10.46
N GLY A 276 1.54 -3.61 11.00
CA GLY A 276 0.13 -3.30 10.88
C GLY A 276 -0.20 -2.67 9.54
N LEU A 277 -0.37 -3.53 8.54
CA LEU A 277 -0.78 -3.16 7.19
C LEU A 277 -2.05 -3.91 6.86
N THR A 278 -3.09 -3.16 6.52
CA THR A 278 -4.40 -3.73 6.14
C THR A 278 -4.32 -4.46 4.80
N LEU A 279 -5.05 -5.58 4.67
CA LEU A 279 -5.29 -6.24 3.39
C LEU A 279 -6.27 -5.39 2.57
N PRO A 280 -5.90 -4.90 1.37
CA PRO A 280 -6.77 -4.00 0.61
C PRO A 280 -8.15 -4.62 0.34
N LEU A 281 -9.22 -3.82 0.39
CA LEU A 281 -10.62 -4.25 0.13
C LEU A 281 -11.24 -5.26 1.10
N MET A 282 -10.47 -5.91 1.97
CA MET A 282 -10.98 -6.96 2.87
C MET A 282 -10.90 -6.55 4.34
N SER A 283 -9.74 -6.04 4.78
CA SER A 283 -9.52 -5.66 6.18
C SER A 283 -10.42 -4.52 6.63
N PHE A 284 -10.82 -4.57 7.89
CA PHE A 284 -11.58 -3.49 8.52
C PHE A 284 -10.69 -2.25 8.69
N GLY A 285 -10.97 -1.22 7.88
CA GLY A 285 -10.27 0.05 7.96
C GLY A 285 -11.03 1.08 7.15
N GLY A 286 -11.84 1.90 7.81
CA GLY A 286 -12.76 2.83 7.13
C GLY A 286 -12.05 3.70 6.08
N SER A 287 -10.92 4.31 6.45
CA SER A 287 -10.12 5.12 5.53
C SER A 287 -9.44 4.31 4.42
N SER A 288 -8.91 3.12 4.74
CA SER A 288 -8.25 2.23 3.78
C SER A 288 -9.23 1.73 2.72
N ILE A 289 -10.43 1.28 3.12
CA ILE A 289 -11.47 0.84 2.19
C ILE A 289 -11.88 1.99 1.26
N VAL A 290 -12.14 3.19 1.80
CA VAL A 290 -12.51 4.36 0.99
C VAL A 290 -11.39 4.72 0.00
N ALA A 291 -10.13 4.78 0.45
CA ALA A 291 -9.00 5.07 -0.42
C ALA A 291 -8.84 4.03 -1.54
N ASN A 292 -8.99 2.73 -1.22
CA ASN A 292 -8.94 1.64 -2.19
C ASN A 292 -10.10 1.72 -3.20
N CYS A 293 -11.33 2.02 -2.74
CA CYS A 293 -12.47 2.21 -3.64
C CYS A 293 -12.27 3.40 -4.60
N ILE A 294 -11.69 4.51 -4.13
CA ILE A 294 -11.36 5.65 -5.00
C ILE A 294 -10.27 5.24 -6.00
N ALA A 295 -9.24 4.52 -5.57
CA ALA A 295 -8.19 4.02 -6.45
C ALA A 295 -8.75 3.10 -7.54
N LEU A 296 -9.62 2.16 -7.19
CA LEU A 296 -10.32 1.32 -8.17
C LEU A 296 -11.21 2.13 -9.12
N ALA A 297 -11.90 3.17 -8.62
CA ALA A 297 -12.70 4.05 -9.47
C ALA A 297 -11.84 4.79 -10.50
N VAL A 298 -10.64 5.24 -10.12
CA VAL A 298 -9.66 5.84 -11.03
C VAL A 298 -9.15 4.80 -12.04
N LEU A 299 -8.83 3.57 -11.61
CA LEU A 299 -8.40 2.49 -12.50
C LEU A 299 -9.49 2.14 -13.54
N LEU A 300 -10.74 2.03 -13.10
CA LEU A 300 -11.89 1.80 -13.98
C LEU A 300 -12.10 2.99 -14.94
N ARG A 301 -11.83 4.22 -14.50
CA ARG A 301 -11.89 5.39 -15.37
C ARG A 301 -10.84 5.32 -16.48
N VAL A 302 -9.62 4.86 -16.19
CA VAL A 302 -8.60 4.60 -17.22
C VAL A 302 -9.10 3.57 -18.25
N ASP A 303 -9.63 2.43 -17.78
CA ASP A 303 -10.16 1.38 -18.66
C ASP A 303 -11.32 1.88 -19.52
N TRP A 304 -12.25 2.63 -18.93
CA TRP A 304 -13.38 3.21 -19.67
C TRP A 304 -12.90 4.14 -20.78
N GLU A 305 -11.98 5.07 -20.49
CA GLU A 305 -11.42 5.98 -21.49
C GLU A 305 -10.65 5.22 -22.59
N ASN A 306 -9.93 4.15 -22.24
CA ASN A 306 -9.28 3.26 -23.23
C ASN A 306 -10.31 2.63 -24.18
N ARG A 307 -11.44 2.15 -23.65
CA ARG A 307 -12.51 1.51 -24.43
C ARG A 307 -13.27 2.50 -25.32
N GLN A 308 -13.47 3.73 -24.87
CA GLN A 308 -14.09 4.76 -25.71
C GLN A 308 -13.23 5.08 -26.93
N LEU A 309 -11.91 5.23 -26.73
CA LEU A 309 -10.97 5.41 -27.82
C LEU A 309 -10.94 4.21 -28.78
N MET A 310 -11.06 2.97 -28.26
CA MET A 310 -11.18 1.77 -29.11
C MET A 310 -12.41 1.78 -30.01
N LYS A 311 -13.49 2.42 -29.57
CA LYS A 311 -14.73 2.57 -30.34
C LYS A 311 -14.72 3.79 -31.26
N GLY A 312 -13.64 4.58 -31.29
CA GLY A 312 -13.52 5.79 -32.11
C GLY A 312 -14.09 7.07 -31.49
N TYR A 313 -14.50 7.05 -30.22
CA TYR A 313 -14.96 8.26 -29.53
C TYR A 313 -13.78 9.13 -29.10
N THR A 314 -13.99 10.45 -29.14
CA THR A 314 -13.09 11.43 -28.51
C THR A 314 -13.39 11.53 -27.02
N ILE A 315 -12.34 11.60 -26.21
CA ILE A 315 -12.37 11.74 -24.74
C ILE A 315 -11.66 13.01 -24.31
#